data_AF-A0A1G1D557-F1
#
_entry.id   AF-A0A1G1D557-F1
#
_cell.length_a   1.000
_cell.length_b   1.000
_cell.length_c   1.000
_cell.angle_alpha   90.00
_cell.angle_beta   90.00
_cell.angle_gamma   90.00
#
_symmetry.space_group_name_H-M   'P 1'
#
loop_
_entity.id
_entity.type
_entity.pdbx_description
1 polymer ?
#
loop_
_entity_poly.entity_id
_entity_poly.type
_entity_poly.pdbx_seq_one_letter_code
_entity_poly.pdbx_strand_id
1 'polypeptide(L)'
;MKSLKILISLIVFALFLSVGISNSIADEKDGKAIVDSKKCGSCHKMQGPPDKTIADVLKRKAPDLFYAGSKFKTEWLEKFLQKPTIIRPAGTVYLNNIKMGDKKDEIGDVKPCASNVSAKEAHEVTEYLMTLKEPTMKTGVIVDESFSKAKAKVLFGQKEGCSGCHRDKADSGGTSCPTLYNAGERLNPDWVFDFLKNPQKYDPKIWMPRRELSDEDFMLLAKFLASLK
;
A
#
# COMPACT_ATOMS: atom_id res chain seq x y z
N MET A 1 65.69 7.12 44.01
CA MET A 1 66.16 8.45 43.55
C MET A 1 66.09 8.50 42.03
N LYS A 2 65.35 9.48 41.48
CA LYS A 2 65.39 10.00 40.10
C LYS A 2 64.94 9.02 38.99
N SER A 3 63.69 9.10 38.52
CA SER A 3 63.18 10.00 37.46
C SER A 3 63.61 9.63 36.03
N LEU A 4 62.61 9.40 35.17
CA LEU A 4 62.40 10.07 33.86
C LEU A 4 62.58 9.27 32.54
N LYS A 5 61.51 9.33 31.71
CA LYS A 5 61.42 9.18 30.22
C LYS A 5 61.59 7.73 29.69
N ILE A 6 60.81 7.21 28.74
CA ILE A 6 60.36 7.75 27.45
C ILE A 6 59.00 7.16 27.04
N LEU A 7 58.24 8.03 26.39
CA LEU A 7 56.99 7.88 25.64
C LEU A 7 57.21 7.03 24.36
N ILE A 8 56.49 5.92 24.16
CA ILE A 8 56.28 5.34 22.81
C ILE A 8 54.80 4.98 22.63
N SER A 9 54.17 5.82 21.85
CA SER A 9 52.89 5.65 21.19
C SER A 9 52.90 4.43 20.27
N LEU A 10 51.94 3.52 20.41
CA LEU A 10 51.48 2.67 19.31
C LEU A 10 49.96 2.75 19.26
N ILE A 11 49.54 3.59 18.32
CA ILE A 11 48.19 3.83 17.84
C ILE A 11 47.61 2.50 17.37
N VAL A 12 46.64 1.97 18.11
CA VAL A 12 45.71 0.97 17.59
C VAL A 12 44.66 1.73 16.79
N PHE A 13 44.85 1.75 15.48
CA PHE A 13 43.91 2.33 14.53
C PHE A 13 42.68 1.41 14.45
N ALA A 14 41.72 1.63 15.35
CA ALA A 14 40.40 1.03 15.25
C ALA A 14 39.66 1.70 14.08
N LEU A 15 39.75 1.08 12.90
CA LEU A 15 38.88 1.36 11.76
C LEU A 15 37.46 0.87 12.12
N PHE A 16 36.77 1.63 12.96
CA PHE A 16 35.32 1.53 13.04
C PHE A 16 34.77 2.09 11.73
N LEU A 17 34.35 1.18 10.84
CA LEU A 17 33.39 1.51 9.81
C LEU A 17 32.17 2.09 10.52
N SER A 18 32.04 3.41 10.47
CA SER A 18 30.80 4.11 10.74
C SER A 18 29.78 3.65 9.70
N VAL A 19 29.07 2.57 10.00
CA VAL A 19 27.81 2.26 9.33
C VAL A 19 26.93 3.48 9.57
N GLY A 20 26.68 4.24 8.50
CA GLY A 20 25.94 5.49 8.52
C GLY A 20 24.50 5.25 8.96
N ILE A 21 24.26 5.27 10.26
CA ILE A 21 22.95 5.47 10.85
C ILE A 21 22.81 6.98 10.96
N SER A 22 22.20 7.65 9.97
CA SER A 22 21.50 8.94 10.10
C SER A 22 21.28 9.55 8.70
N ASN A 23 20.11 9.30 8.10
CA ASN A 23 19.60 10.13 6.99
C ASN A 23 18.07 10.17 6.89
N SER A 24 17.33 9.35 7.64
CA SER A 24 15.86 9.21 7.50
C SER A 24 15.07 10.52 7.61
N ILE A 25 15.49 11.47 8.46
CA ILE A 25 14.81 12.77 8.60
C ILE A 25 15.08 13.70 7.40
N ALA A 26 16.27 13.60 6.79
CA ALA A 26 16.59 14.37 5.58
C ALA A 26 15.85 13.78 4.38
N ASP A 27 15.87 12.45 4.24
CA ASP A 27 15.17 11.73 3.18
C ASP A 27 13.64 11.93 3.24
N GLU A 28 13.06 12.01 4.45
CA GLU A 28 11.62 12.33 4.63
C GLU A 28 11.27 13.75 4.15
N LYS A 29 12.08 14.75 4.51
CA LYS A 29 11.86 16.15 4.08
C LYS A 29 12.01 16.31 2.58
N ASP A 30 12.99 15.63 2.00
CA ASP A 30 13.24 15.62 0.57
C ASP A 30 12.10 14.91 -0.19
N GLY A 31 11.64 13.76 0.33
CA GLY A 31 10.49 13.05 -0.19
C GLY A 31 9.20 13.87 -0.19
N LYS A 32 8.92 14.59 0.90
CA LYS A 32 7.75 15.48 0.96
C LYS A 32 7.85 16.61 -0.07
N ALA A 33 9.02 17.23 -0.23
CA ALA A 33 9.23 18.28 -1.22
C ALA A 33 9.00 17.77 -2.66
N ILE A 34 9.37 16.52 -2.95
CA ILE A 34 9.08 15.88 -4.23
C ILE A 34 7.58 15.64 -4.41
N VAL A 35 6.88 15.13 -3.39
CA VAL A 35 5.42 14.95 -3.42
C VAL A 35 4.69 16.26 -3.76
N ASP A 36 5.12 17.36 -3.14
CA ASP A 36 4.54 18.69 -3.37
C ASP A 36 4.90 19.21 -4.78
N SER A 37 6.17 19.08 -5.20
CA SER A 37 6.62 19.58 -6.52
C SER A 37 6.04 18.81 -7.70
N LYS A 38 5.88 17.48 -7.58
CA LYS A 38 5.19 16.62 -8.55
C LYS A 38 3.67 16.72 -8.46
N LYS A 39 3.16 17.51 -7.50
CA LYS A 39 1.73 17.77 -7.31
C LYS A 39 0.92 16.49 -7.07
N CYS A 40 1.45 15.51 -6.34
CA CYS A 40 0.71 14.28 -6.01
C CYS A 40 -0.65 14.60 -5.36
N GLY A 41 -0.69 15.69 -4.57
CA GLY A 41 -1.89 16.24 -3.95
C GLY A 41 -2.99 16.74 -4.90
N SER A 42 -2.72 16.89 -6.20
CA SER A 42 -3.76 17.28 -7.18
C SER A 42 -4.75 16.15 -7.48
N CYS A 43 -4.37 14.91 -7.15
CA CYS A 43 -5.17 13.72 -7.38
C CYS A 43 -5.36 12.90 -6.10
N HIS A 44 -4.33 12.80 -5.27
CA HIS A 44 -4.34 12.06 -4.02
C HIS A 44 -4.63 12.96 -2.84
N LYS A 45 -5.44 12.47 -1.90
CA LYS A 45 -5.54 13.11 -0.60
C LYS A 45 -4.33 12.70 0.25
N MET A 46 -3.46 13.66 0.54
CA MET A 46 -2.21 13.44 1.29
C MET A 46 -2.38 13.62 2.80
N GLN A 47 -3.50 14.21 3.25
CA GLN A 47 -3.85 14.40 4.66
C GLN A 47 -5.33 14.08 4.89
N GLY A 48 -5.65 13.42 5.99
CA GLY A 48 -7.03 13.14 6.37
C GLY A 48 -7.82 14.40 6.82
N PRO A 49 -9.14 14.28 7.04
CA PRO A 49 -9.93 13.04 6.96
C PRO A 49 -10.33 12.64 5.52
N PRO A 50 -10.74 11.38 5.30
CA PRO A 50 -11.32 10.95 4.03
C PRO A 50 -12.63 11.70 3.72
N ASP A 51 -13.07 11.63 2.46
CA ASP A 51 -14.32 12.27 2.04
C ASP A 51 -15.54 11.70 2.80
N LYS A 52 -16.46 12.59 3.18
CA LYS A 52 -17.61 12.23 4.01
C LYS A 52 -18.89 12.01 3.23
N THR A 53 -18.95 12.47 1.98
CA THR A 53 -20.15 12.40 1.13
C THR A 53 -19.91 11.57 -0.13
N ILE A 54 -20.97 10.99 -0.68
CA ILE A 54 -20.90 10.28 -1.96
C ILE A 54 -20.53 11.24 -3.10
N ALA A 55 -21.03 12.48 -3.06
CA ALA A 55 -20.73 13.48 -4.08
C ALA A 55 -19.22 13.82 -4.15
N ASP A 56 -18.53 13.80 -3.02
CA ASP A 56 -17.08 14.01 -2.97
C ASP A 56 -16.31 12.77 -3.46
N VAL A 57 -16.73 11.57 -3.04
CA VAL A 57 -16.16 10.30 -3.53
C VAL A 57 -16.26 10.20 -5.04
N LEU A 58 -17.39 10.61 -5.64
CA LEU A 58 -17.59 10.57 -7.10
C LEU A 58 -16.65 11.51 -7.87
N LYS A 59 -16.09 12.53 -7.22
CA LYS A 59 -15.10 13.45 -7.82
C LYS A 59 -13.66 12.96 -7.66
N ARG A 60 -13.44 11.88 -6.92
CA ARG A 60 -12.10 11.42 -6.53
C ARG A 60 -11.34 10.91 -7.75
N LYS A 61 -10.12 11.42 -7.94
CA LYS A 61 -9.25 11.06 -9.06
C LYS A 61 -8.35 9.87 -8.72
N ALA A 62 -7.85 9.81 -7.49
CA ALA A 62 -6.93 8.78 -7.03
C ALA A 62 -7.22 8.40 -5.55
N PRO A 63 -6.77 7.23 -5.07
CA PRO A 63 -6.99 6.83 -3.69
C PRO A 63 -6.20 7.70 -2.71
N ASP A 64 -6.70 7.80 -1.48
CA ASP A 64 -6.03 8.52 -0.40
C ASP A 64 -4.69 7.87 -0.03
N LEU A 65 -3.70 8.70 0.32
CA LEU A 65 -2.33 8.27 0.63
C LEU A 65 -1.89 8.59 2.06
N PHE A 66 -2.71 9.25 2.88
CA PHE A 66 -2.37 9.62 4.26
C PHE A 66 -2.20 8.44 5.24
N TYR A 67 -2.33 7.20 4.75
CA TYR A 67 -2.02 5.95 5.47
C TYR A 67 -1.22 4.97 4.59
N ALA A 68 -0.51 5.46 3.57
CA ALA A 68 0.22 4.64 2.61
C ALA A 68 1.23 3.69 3.29
N GLY A 69 1.93 4.17 4.32
CA GLY A 69 2.90 3.39 5.09
C GLY A 69 2.30 2.30 5.97
N SER A 70 1.01 2.37 6.28
CA SER A 70 0.29 1.22 6.86
C SER A 70 0.00 0.19 5.78
N LYS A 71 -0.40 0.63 4.58
CA LYS A 71 -1.03 -0.19 3.55
C LYS A 71 -0.07 -0.94 2.63
N PHE A 72 1.00 -0.29 2.19
CA PHE A 72 1.84 -0.81 1.13
C PHE A 72 3.15 -1.39 1.66
N LYS A 73 3.76 -2.27 0.85
CA LYS A 73 5.15 -2.70 1.03
C LYS A 73 6.09 -1.70 0.36
N THR A 74 7.18 -1.35 1.04
CA THR A 74 8.19 -0.37 0.60
C THR A 74 8.73 -0.72 -0.79
N GLU A 75 9.15 -1.97 -0.99
CA GLU A 75 9.82 -2.41 -2.23
C GLU A 75 8.88 -2.35 -3.43
N TRP A 76 7.59 -2.59 -3.22
CA TRP A 76 6.60 -2.46 -4.27
C TRP A 76 6.29 -1.00 -4.58
N LEU A 77 6.12 -0.18 -3.55
CA LEU A 77 5.77 1.24 -3.73
C LEU A 77 6.86 1.96 -4.52
N GLU A 78 8.13 1.73 -4.19
CA GLU A 78 9.27 2.34 -4.88
C GLU A 78 9.30 1.95 -6.38
N LYS A 79 9.07 0.67 -6.70
CA LYS A 79 8.99 0.20 -8.09
C LYS A 79 7.76 0.74 -8.81
N PHE A 80 6.62 0.80 -8.13
CA PHE A 80 5.37 1.28 -8.71
C PHE A 80 5.46 2.76 -9.08
N LEU A 81 6.12 3.60 -8.27
CA LEU A 81 6.28 5.02 -8.56
C LEU A 81 7.12 5.31 -9.82
N GLN A 82 8.05 4.42 -10.16
CA GLN A 82 8.86 4.49 -11.37
C GLN A 82 8.09 4.03 -12.61
N LYS A 83 7.27 2.98 -12.47
CA LYS A 83 6.52 2.40 -13.59
C LYS A 83 5.16 1.89 -13.13
N PRO A 84 4.16 2.78 -13.03
CA PRO A 84 2.86 2.38 -12.52
C PRO A 84 2.11 1.47 -13.48
N THR A 85 1.38 0.53 -12.89
CA THR A 85 0.45 -0.36 -13.60
C THR A 85 -0.99 -0.10 -13.18
N ILE A 86 -1.95 -0.60 -13.96
CA ILE A 86 -3.37 -0.47 -13.63
C ILE A 86 -3.70 -1.44 -12.49
N ILE A 87 -3.92 -0.88 -11.30
CA ILE A 87 -4.41 -1.64 -10.13
C ILE A 87 -5.94 -1.72 -10.11
N ARG A 88 -6.62 -0.72 -10.67
CA ARG A 88 -8.09 -0.63 -10.68
C ARG A 88 -8.58 -0.69 -12.12
N PRO A 89 -9.06 -1.85 -12.60
CA PRO A 89 -9.45 -2.02 -13.99
C PRO A 89 -10.46 -0.98 -14.47
N ALA A 90 -11.46 -0.65 -13.63
CA ALA A 90 -12.43 0.40 -13.90
C ALA A 90 -12.09 1.76 -13.21
N GLY A 91 -10.84 2.02 -12.85
CA GLY A 91 -10.43 3.29 -12.23
C GLY A 91 -10.82 3.46 -10.74
N THR A 92 -10.50 4.62 -10.17
CA THR A 92 -10.75 4.93 -8.74
C THR A 92 -12.24 4.89 -8.38
N VAL A 93 -13.07 5.47 -9.26
CA VAL A 93 -14.53 5.50 -9.15
C VAL A 93 -15.09 4.76 -10.35
N TYR A 94 -15.44 3.47 -10.19
CA TYR A 94 -15.82 2.62 -11.32
C TYR A 94 -17.05 3.15 -12.06
N LEU A 95 -18.00 3.77 -11.36
CA LEU A 95 -19.20 4.38 -11.93
C LEU A 95 -18.90 5.45 -12.99
N ASN A 96 -17.75 6.13 -12.90
CA ASN A 96 -17.35 7.15 -13.87
C ASN A 96 -16.67 6.56 -15.12
N ASN A 97 -16.31 5.28 -15.08
CA ASN A 97 -15.51 4.62 -16.10
C ASN A 97 -16.22 3.41 -16.72
N ILE A 98 -17.45 3.12 -16.32
CA ILE A 98 -18.28 2.10 -16.97
C ILE A 98 -19.37 2.80 -17.76
N LYS A 99 -19.57 2.36 -19.01
CA LYS A 99 -20.55 2.90 -19.95
C LYS A 99 -21.26 1.74 -20.66
N MET A 100 -22.53 1.93 -20.97
CA MET A 100 -23.31 0.96 -21.74
C MET A 100 -22.75 0.91 -23.17
N GLY A 101 -22.25 -0.25 -23.59
CA GLY A 101 -21.96 -0.56 -24.99
C GLY A 101 -23.15 -1.24 -25.66
N ASP A 102 -22.99 -1.66 -26.91
CA ASP A 102 -24.10 -2.19 -27.73
C ASP A 102 -24.78 -3.44 -27.15
N LYS A 103 -24.03 -4.26 -26.39
CA LYS A 103 -24.53 -5.55 -25.85
C LYS A 103 -24.23 -5.76 -24.36
N LYS A 104 -23.32 -4.97 -23.80
CA LYS A 104 -22.85 -5.10 -22.40
C LYS A 104 -22.20 -3.80 -21.97
N ASP A 105 -22.04 -3.66 -20.66
CA ASP A 105 -21.21 -2.62 -20.08
C ASP A 105 -19.75 -2.78 -20.51
N GLU A 106 -19.13 -1.65 -20.84
CA GLU A 106 -17.74 -1.55 -21.25
C GLU A 106 -16.98 -0.60 -20.32
N ILE A 107 -15.73 -0.94 -20.05
CA ILE A 107 -14.82 -0.08 -19.29
C ILE A 107 -14.23 0.95 -20.26
N GLY A 108 -14.29 2.21 -19.88
CA GLY A 108 -13.67 3.32 -20.59
C GLY A 108 -12.16 3.31 -20.54
N ASP A 109 -11.56 4.40 -21.02
CA ASP A 109 -10.11 4.54 -21.11
C ASP A 109 -9.50 4.86 -19.73
N VAL A 110 -9.26 3.81 -18.94
CA VAL A 110 -8.63 3.93 -17.62
C VAL A 110 -7.12 3.99 -17.78
N LYS A 111 -6.53 5.11 -17.35
CA LYS A 111 -5.08 5.31 -17.35
C LYS A 111 -4.44 4.80 -16.06
N PRO A 112 -3.19 4.30 -16.10
CA PRO A 112 -2.42 4.03 -14.89
C PRO A 112 -2.14 5.34 -14.12
N CYS A 113 -1.60 5.21 -12.91
CA CYS A 113 -1.09 6.38 -12.17
C CYS A 113 -0.10 7.16 -13.05
N ALA A 114 -0.14 8.49 -12.98
CA ALA A 114 0.71 9.37 -13.78
C ALA A 114 2.14 9.49 -13.22
N SER A 115 2.46 8.81 -12.12
CA SER A 115 3.82 8.81 -11.56
C SER A 115 4.79 8.22 -12.57
N ASN A 116 5.93 8.88 -12.73
CA ASN A 116 7.05 8.42 -13.56
C ASN A 116 8.31 9.13 -13.07
N VAL A 117 8.58 8.98 -11.77
CA VAL A 117 9.71 9.62 -11.10
C VAL A 117 10.96 8.77 -11.26
N SER A 118 12.13 9.40 -11.18
CA SER A 118 13.41 8.67 -11.23
C SER A 118 13.55 7.70 -10.05
N ALA A 119 14.48 6.75 -10.14
CA ALA A 119 14.73 5.80 -9.04
C ALA A 119 15.07 6.49 -7.71
N LYS A 120 15.87 7.57 -7.74
CA LYS A 120 16.18 8.38 -6.55
C LYS A 120 14.94 9.05 -5.97
N GLU A 121 14.16 9.74 -6.81
CA GLU A 121 12.92 10.37 -6.36
C GLU A 121 11.91 9.35 -5.85
N ALA A 122 11.84 8.16 -6.47
CA ALA A 122 10.95 7.09 -6.05
C ALA A 122 11.30 6.60 -4.64
N HIS A 123 12.59 6.46 -4.34
CA HIS A 123 13.08 6.10 -3.02
C HIS A 123 12.68 7.15 -1.97
N GLU A 124 13.00 8.43 -2.22
CA GLU A 124 12.69 9.53 -1.29
C GLU A 124 11.18 9.70 -1.07
N VAL A 125 10.38 9.63 -2.13
CA VAL A 125 8.91 9.66 -2.02
C VAL A 125 8.38 8.45 -1.27
N THR A 126 8.97 7.27 -1.46
CA THR A 126 8.59 6.06 -0.73
C THR A 126 8.86 6.24 0.76
N GLU A 127 10.05 6.68 1.15
CA GLU A 127 10.39 6.95 2.56
C GLU A 127 9.37 7.88 3.22
N TYR A 128 9.05 9.00 2.56
CA TYR A 128 8.01 9.91 3.05
C TYR A 128 6.63 9.24 3.15
N LEU A 129 6.16 8.55 2.11
CA LEU A 129 4.85 7.88 2.12
C LEU A 129 4.77 6.77 3.19
N MET A 130 5.89 6.11 3.49
CA MET A 130 5.99 5.09 4.53
C MET A 130 5.88 5.67 5.95
N THR A 131 6.10 6.97 6.14
CA THR A 131 5.82 7.66 7.43
C THR A 131 4.32 7.87 7.66
N LEU A 132 3.51 7.90 6.60
CA LEU A 132 2.07 8.16 6.68
C LEU A 132 1.34 6.88 7.12
N LYS A 133 1.01 6.79 8.42
CA LYS A 133 0.43 5.59 9.04
C LYS A 133 -0.90 5.88 9.72
N GLU A 134 -1.78 4.87 9.71
CA GLU A 134 -2.95 4.81 10.57
C GLU A 134 -2.50 4.44 12.00
N PRO A 135 -2.53 5.38 12.97
CA PRO A 135 -1.93 5.19 14.29
C PRO A 135 -2.57 4.07 15.11
N THR A 136 -3.83 3.71 14.83
CA THR A 136 -4.54 2.65 15.56
C THR A 136 -4.35 1.25 14.98
N MET A 137 -3.64 1.10 13.85
CA MET A 137 -3.42 -0.19 13.21
C MET A 137 -2.37 -1.00 13.99
N LYS A 138 -2.70 -2.25 14.34
CA LYS A 138 -1.75 -3.19 14.95
C LYS A 138 -0.84 -3.81 13.88
N THR A 139 0.41 -4.07 14.24
CA THR A 139 1.41 -4.74 13.39
C THR A 139 1.85 -6.06 14.01
N GLY A 140 2.34 -6.99 13.20
CA GLY A 140 2.77 -8.32 13.63
C GLY A 140 1.61 -9.28 13.95
N VAL A 141 0.41 -9.01 13.43
CA VAL A 141 -0.78 -9.86 13.65
C VAL A 141 -0.75 -11.03 12.69
N ILE A 142 -0.41 -10.78 11.42
CA ILE A 142 -0.29 -11.80 10.40
C ILE A 142 1.15 -12.29 10.31
N VAL A 143 1.38 -13.48 10.87
CA VAL A 143 2.66 -14.18 10.84
C VAL A 143 2.75 -15.13 9.64
N ASP A 144 3.98 -15.34 9.16
CA ASP A 144 4.27 -16.26 8.06
C ASP A 144 4.21 -17.71 8.55
N GLU A 145 3.02 -18.28 8.48
CA GLU A 145 2.73 -19.65 8.86
C GLU A 145 1.93 -20.34 7.76
N SER A 146 2.09 -21.67 7.69
CA SER A 146 1.27 -22.50 6.81
C SER A 146 -0.22 -22.32 7.09
N PHE A 147 -1.02 -22.31 6.02
CA PHE A 147 -2.47 -22.19 6.09
C PHE A 147 -3.12 -23.01 4.96
N SER A 148 -4.40 -23.34 5.11
CA SER A 148 -5.14 -24.06 4.07
C SER A 148 -5.55 -23.13 2.94
N LYS A 149 -4.77 -23.13 1.84
CA LYS A 149 -5.11 -22.38 0.61
C LYS A 149 -6.48 -22.77 0.04
N ALA A 150 -6.89 -24.04 0.16
CA ALA A 150 -8.19 -24.51 -0.31
C ALA A 150 -9.35 -23.88 0.49
N LYS A 151 -9.28 -23.90 1.83
CA LYS A 151 -10.27 -23.23 2.68
C LYS A 151 -10.33 -21.73 2.40
N ALA A 152 -9.18 -21.09 2.26
CA ALA A 152 -9.11 -19.66 1.99
C ALA A 152 -9.74 -19.28 0.64
N LYS A 153 -9.54 -20.08 -0.41
CA LYS A 153 -10.19 -19.88 -1.72
C LYS A 153 -11.71 -20.03 -1.66
N VAL A 154 -12.21 -21.02 -0.92
CA VAL A 154 -13.65 -21.20 -0.69
C VAL A 154 -14.23 -20.02 0.07
N LEU A 155 -13.54 -19.57 1.13
CA LEU A 155 -13.95 -18.40 1.90
C LEU A 155 -13.96 -17.15 1.01
N PHE A 156 -12.87 -16.85 0.32
CA PHE A 156 -12.74 -15.68 -0.57
C PHE A 156 -13.79 -15.66 -1.69
N GLY A 157 -13.94 -16.76 -2.42
CA GLY A 157 -14.77 -16.81 -3.62
C GLY A 157 -16.23 -17.16 -3.33
N GLN A 158 -16.46 -18.32 -2.71
CA GLN A 158 -17.79 -18.92 -2.63
C GLN A 158 -18.62 -18.39 -1.46
N LYS A 159 -18.00 -18.16 -0.29
CA LYS A 159 -18.70 -17.66 0.89
C LYS A 159 -18.79 -16.14 0.91
N GLU A 160 -17.65 -15.48 0.71
CA GLU A 160 -17.58 -14.02 0.84
C GLU A 160 -17.85 -13.27 -0.48
N GLY A 161 -17.81 -13.96 -1.62
CA GLY A 161 -18.13 -13.36 -2.92
C GLY A 161 -17.13 -12.29 -3.36
N CYS A 162 -15.91 -12.27 -2.80
CA CYS A 162 -14.91 -11.24 -3.07
C CYS A 162 -14.56 -11.14 -4.57
N SER A 163 -14.56 -12.28 -5.26
CA SER A 163 -14.31 -12.39 -6.70
C SER A 163 -15.38 -11.72 -7.56
N GLY A 164 -16.57 -11.42 -7.03
CA GLY A 164 -17.61 -10.67 -7.73
C GLY A 164 -17.22 -9.22 -8.02
N CYS A 165 -16.35 -8.62 -7.18
CA CYS A 165 -15.89 -7.25 -7.35
C CYS A 165 -14.39 -7.14 -7.65
N HIS A 166 -13.58 -8.07 -7.13
CA HIS A 166 -12.13 -8.07 -7.26
C HIS A 166 -11.65 -9.13 -8.25
N ARG A 167 -10.66 -8.79 -9.07
CA ARG A 167 -9.89 -9.79 -9.82
C ARG A 167 -8.92 -10.50 -8.89
N ASP A 168 -8.93 -11.83 -8.86
CA ASP A 168 -7.97 -12.66 -8.13
C ASP A 168 -7.01 -13.44 -9.04
N LYS A 169 -7.21 -13.31 -10.36
CA LYS A 169 -6.33 -13.78 -11.45
C LYS A 169 -6.27 -12.71 -12.54
N ALA A 170 -5.30 -12.80 -13.46
CA ALA A 170 -5.09 -11.79 -14.52
C ALA A 170 -6.40 -11.39 -15.24
N ASP A 171 -7.18 -12.38 -15.68
CA ASP A 171 -8.39 -12.18 -16.49
C ASP A 171 -9.66 -12.78 -15.86
N SER A 172 -9.71 -12.91 -14.53
CA SER A 172 -10.87 -13.47 -13.83
C SER A 172 -11.26 -12.64 -12.62
N GLY A 173 -12.56 -12.60 -12.32
CA GLY A 173 -13.17 -11.81 -11.25
C GLY A 173 -13.66 -10.43 -11.69
N GLY A 174 -14.20 -9.69 -10.73
CA GLY A 174 -14.82 -8.38 -10.95
C GLY A 174 -13.81 -7.27 -11.24
N THR A 175 -14.26 -6.25 -11.98
CA THR A 175 -13.44 -5.11 -12.41
C THR A 175 -13.75 -3.80 -11.67
N SER A 176 -14.79 -3.81 -10.84
CA SER A 176 -15.26 -2.63 -10.10
C SER A 176 -14.34 -2.23 -8.95
N CYS A 177 -13.47 -3.15 -8.48
CA CYS A 177 -12.57 -2.94 -7.36
C CYS A 177 -11.09 -3.23 -7.74
N PRO A 178 -10.11 -2.92 -6.87
CA PRO A 178 -8.70 -3.22 -7.14
C PRO A 178 -8.50 -4.70 -7.48
N THR A 179 -7.65 -4.97 -8.46
CA THR A 179 -7.11 -6.31 -8.62
C THR A 179 -6.40 -6.74 -7.33
N LEU A 180 -6.62 -7.99 -6.95
CA LEU A 180 -5.96 -8.71 -5.88
C LEU A 180 -5.00 -9.76 -6.42
N TYR A 181 -4.91 -9.94 -7.75
CA TYR A 181 -4.07 -10.95 -8.41
C TYR A 181 -2.63 -11.00 -7.90
N ASN A 182 -2.00 -9.84 -7.67
CA ASN A 182 -0.66 -9.73 -7.09
C ASN A 182 -0.67 -9.00 -5.73
N ALA A 183 -1.74 -9.14 -4.95
CA ALA A 183 -1.90 -8.43 -3.67
C ALA A 183 -0.73 -8.64 -2.70
N GLY A 184 -0.13 -9.83 -2.70
CA GLY A 184 0.98 -10.20 -1.84
C GLY A 184 2.29 -9.51 -2.16
N GLU A 185 2.46 -8.97 -3.37
CA GLU A 185 3.59 -8.11 -3.70
C GLU A 185 3.40 -6.70 -3.11
N ARG A 186 2.14 -6.26 -2.98
CA ARG A 186 1.80 -4.84 -2.80
C ARG A 186 1.40 -4.47 -1.40
N LEU A 187 0.55 -5.29 -0.79
CA LEU A 187 -0.18 -4.95 0.42
C LEU A 187 0.50 -5.55 1.64
N ASN A 188 0.59 -4.75 2.70
CA ASN A 188 0.96 -5.22 4.03
C ASN A 188 -0.15 -6.14 4.56
N PRO A 189 0.13 -7.40 4.93
CA PRO A 189 -0.88 -8.33 5.42
C PRO A 189 -1.58 -7.87 6.71
N ASP A 190 -0.88 -7.15 7.60
CA ASP A 190 -1.50 -6.60 8.81
C ASP A 190 -2.54 -5.54 8.48
N TRP A 191 -2.25 -4.69 7.49
CA TRP A 191 -3.23 -3.72 6.99
C TRP A 191 -4.39 -4.41 6.31
N VAL A 192 -4.16 -5.47 5.54
CA VAL A 192 -5.25 -6.25 4.94
C VAL A 192 -6.17 -6.79 6.03
N PHE A 193 -5.61 -7.37 7.10
CA PHE A 193 -6.40 -7.84 8.24
C PHE A 193 -7.21 -6.72 8.90
N ASP A 194 -6.59 -5.59 9.27
CA ASP A 194 -7.29 -4.46 9.91
C ASP A 194 -8.35 -3.84 8.98
N PHE A 195 -8.04 -3.72 7.69
CA PHE A 195 -8.95 -3.19 6.68
C PHE A 195 -10.15 -4.10 6.44
N LEU A 196 -9.97 -5.43 6.37
CA LEU A 196 -11.08 -6.37 6.18
C LEU A 196 -12.07 -6.32 7.36
N LYS A 197 -11.59 -6.12 8.59
CA LYS A 197 -12.43 -6.02 9.78
C LYS A 197 -13.32 -4.77 9.77
N ASN A 198 -12.84 -3.66 9.21
CA ASN A 198 -13.61 -2.42 9.14
C ASN A 198 -13.14 -1.51 8.00
N PRO A 199 -13.55 -1.75 6.74
CA PRO A 199 -13.16 -0.92 5.61
C PRO A 199 -13.56 0.56 5.80
N GLN A 200 -14.70 0.80 6.45
CA GLN A 200 -15.27 2.13 6.70
C GLN A 200 -14.45 2.98 7.70
N LYS A 201 -13.55 2.36 8.46
CA LYS A 201 -12.55 3.07 9.28
C LYS A 201 -11.63 3.92 8.40
N TYR A 202 -11.20 3.37 7.26
CA TYR A 202 -10.28 4.03 6.34
C TYR A 202 -11.01 4.97 5.38
N ASP A 203 -12.20 4.59 4.93
CA ASP A 203 -13.03 5.41 4.06
C ASP A 203 -14.52 5.18 4.38
N PRO A 204 -15.20 6.12 5.07
CA PRO A 204 -16.59 5.98 5.50
C PRO A 204 -17.62 5.84 4.38
N LYS A 205 -17.21 5.98 3.12
CA LYS A 205 -18.05 5.87 1.92
C LYS A 205 -17.52 4.84 0.93
N ILE A 206 -16.59 3.98 1.35
CA ILE A 206 -16.13 2.85 0.55
C ILE A 206 -17.24 1.84 0.30
N TRP A 207 -17.30 1.32 -0.92
CA TRP A 207 -18.29 0.30 -1.30
C TRP A 207 -18.00 -1.09 -0.74
N MET A 208 -16.77 -1.36 -0.31
CA MET A 208 -16.42 -2.66 0.27
C MET A 208 -17.20 -2.85 1.58
N PRO A 209 -18.10 -3.86 1.66
CA PRO A 209 -18.93 -4.04 2.83
C PRO A 209 -18.11 -4.52 4.02
N ARG A 210 -18.52 -4.10 5.22
CA ARG A 210 -18.08 -4.76 6.45
C ARG A 210 -18.62 -6.19 6.46
N ARG A 211 -17.79 -7.16 6.81
CA ARG A 211 -18.16 -8.57 6.94
C ARG A 211 -18.19 -8.94 8.41
N GLU A 212 -19.10 -9.84 8.76
CA GLU A 212 -19.18 -10.41 10.11
C GLU A 212 -18.53 -11.79 10.07
N LEU A 213 -17.21 -11.82 10.26
CA LEU A 213 -16.38 -13.03 10.27
C LEU A 213 -15.61 -13.13 11.59
N SER A 214 -15.11 -14.32 11.89
CA SER A 214 -14.19 -14.49 13.02
C SER A 214 -12.81 -13.92 12.69
N ASP A 215 -12.00 -13.64 13.73
CA ASP A 215 -10.64 -13.14 13.53
C ASP A 215 -9.79 -14.18 12.77
N GLU A 216 -10.00 -15.47 12.99
CA GLU A 216 -9.34 -16.55 12.26
C GLU A 216 -9.64 -16.52 10.76
N ASP A 217 -10.90 -16.26 10.38
CA ASP A 217 -11.30 -16.16 8.98
C ASP A 217 -10.73 -14.90 8.32
N PHE A 218 -10.67 -13.77 9.03
CA PHE A 218 -9.97 -12.57 8.56
C PHE A 218 -8.48 -12.81 8.38
N MET A 219 -7.83 -13.48 9.34
CA MET A 219 -6.42 -13.85 9.24
C MET A 219 -6.19 -14.80 8.05
N LEU A 220 -7.08 -15.76 7.83
CA LEU A 220 -7.01 -16.71 6.71
C LEU A 220 -7.09 -15.98 5.35
N LEU A 221 -8.00 -15.00 5.23
CA LEU A 221 -8.09 -14.14 4.04
C LEU A 221 -6.83 -13.29 3.85
N ALA A 222 -6.31 -12.68 4.91
CA ALA A 222 -5.09 -11.87 4.85
C ALA A 222 -3.88 -12.71 4.42
N LYS A 223 -3.69 -13.91 5.02
CA LYS A 223 -2.65 -14.88 4.61
C LYS A 223 -2.82 -15.31 3.15
N PHE A 224 -4.05 -15.54 2.70
CA PHE A 224 -4.33 -15.88 1.31
C PHE A 224 -3.94 -14.76 0.35
N LEU A 225 -4.36 -13.52 0.60
CA LEU A 225 -4.01 -12.37 -0.23
C LEU A 225 -2.50 -12.10 -0.22
N ALA A 226 -1.83 -12.29 0.92
CA ALA A 226 -0.38 -12.19 1.02
C ALA A 226 0.37 -13.23 0.18
N SER A 227 -0.28 -14.36 -0.14
CA SER A 227 0.30 -15.43 -0.97
C SER A 227 0.13 -15.21 -2.48
N LEU A 228 -0.62 -14.19 -2.91
CA LEU A 228 -0.86 -13.87 -4.31
C LEU A 228 0.28 -13.03 -4.88
N LYS A 229 1.12 -13.60 -5.74
CA LYS A 229 2.25 -12.95 -6.40
C LYS A 229 2.05 -12.98 -7.91
#